data_AF-A0ABD3JIC7-F1
#
_entry.id   AF-A0ABD3JIC7-F1
#
_cell.length_a   1.000
_cell.length_b   1.000
_cell.length_c   1.000
_cell.angle_alpha   90.00
_cell.angle_beta   90.00
_cell.angle_gamma   90.00
#
_symmetry.space_group_name_H-M   'P 1'
#
loop_
_entity.id
_entity.type
_entity.pdbx_description
1 polymer ?
#
loop_
_entity_poly.entity_id
_entity_poly.type
_entity_poly.pdbx_seq_one_letter_code
_entity_poly.pdbx_strand_id
1 'polypeptide(L)'
;MRTVLSLRLGEGTISLVWQDKKNSYHLEGGDVIRVPAGTTVYFISSGRDGQVQIAKLIQPVNIPGTFKEFYPVGTENPESYYTVFSSEILESSLKTSRDQIERLFGQQRQGVMIRASEEPRQALSEHHGWLKNKGHGLKGPFNLLDREPIYSNEFGRFFQASPDEFKQLHDLGVSVTFEEVYQGSIMVPHYNSKSMTVVLVVEGNGWFEMACPHLAQAQQRWGSSGEREEEEEEEEEEQETEQGGSARYQKVTSQLSPGDVFVIPAGHPIAIVAEQNEDLRMVGFGINAHKNERIFLAGKENIINRMDREVKELSFDLPAREVDRVFRNQEKSYFVSSEQQQPRRERRERRKIEKIEGSKRL
;
A
#
# COMPACT_ATOMS: atom_id res chain seq x y z
N MET A 1 4.76 -5.67 18.19
CA MET A 1 4.07 -5.49 16.89
C MET A 1 4.53 -6.55 15.91
N ARG A 2 3.66 -7.07 15.05
CA ARG A 2 4.12 -7.76 13.84
C ARG A 2 4.25 -6.71 12.74
N THR A 3 5.32 -6.73 11.96
CA THR A 3 5.58 -5.68 10.97
C THR A 3 6.01 -6.26 9.64
N VAL A 4 5.50 -5.66 8.57
CA VAL A 4 6.03 -5.85 7.22
C VAL A 4 6.66 -4.53 6.78
N LEU A 5 7.93 -4.59 6.39
CA LEU A 5 8.68 -3.47 5.86
C LEU A 5 8.85 -3.67 4.37
N SER A 6 8.71 -2.60 3.61
CA SER A 6 9.06 -2.56 2.19
C SER A 6 10.04 -1.40 1.96
N LEU A 7 11.20 -1.72 1.39
CA LEU A 7 12.19 -0.74 0.98
C LEU A 7 11.84 -0.25 -0.43
N ARG A 8 11.74 1.07 -0.61
CA ARG A 8 11.32 1.67 -1.89
C ARG A 8 12.43 2.42 -2.59
N LEU A 9 13.13 3.23 -1.83
CA LEU A 9 14.23 4.03 -2.34
C LEU A 9 15.46 3.82 -1.47
N GLY A 10 16.61 3.78 -2.13
CA GLY A 10 17.90 3.63 -1.49
C GLY A 10 18.22 2.19 -1.12
N GLU A 11 19.27 2.05 -0.33
CA GLU A 11 19.82 0.78 0.10
C GLU A 11 20.38 0.91 1.52
N GLY A 12 20.45 -0.20 2.22
CA GLY A 12 21.05 -0.24 3.54
C GLY A 12 21.01 -1.61 4.17
N THR A 13 21.51 -1.71 5.39
CA THR A 13 21.52 -2.98 6.14
C THR A 13 20.55 -2.89 7.30
N ILE A 14 19.54 -3.77 7.31
CA ILE A 14 18.69 -4.00 8.47
C ILE A 14 19.32 -5.09 9.34
N SER A 15 19.33 -4.88 10.66
CA SER A 15 19.74 -5.90 11.62
C SER A 15 18.61 -6.17 12.60
N LEU A 16 18.30 -7.46 12.77
CA LEU A 16 17.26 -8.00 13.63
C LEU A 16 17.93 -8.77 14.76
N VAL A 17 17.67 -8.34 16.00
CA VAL A 17 18.29 -8.90 17.21
C VAL A 17 17.22 -9.52 18.11
N TRP A 18 17.47 -10.77 18.50
CA TRP A 18 16.75 -11.57 19.51
C TRP A 18 17.73 -11.96 20.63
N GLN A 19 17.20 -12.59 21.68
CA GLN A 19 17.97 -12.96 22.87
C GLN A 19 19.24 -13.77 22.57
N ASP A 20 19.17 -14.71 21.63
CA ASP A 20 20.22 -15.69 21.31
C ASP A 20 20.74 -15.56 19.89
N LYS A 21 20.19 -14.62 19.10
CA LYS A 21 20.45 -14.56 17.66
C LYS A 21 20.42 -13.13 17.12
N LYS A 22 21.31 -12.87 16.17
CA LYS A 22 21.29 -11.67 15.31
C LYS A 22 21.34 -12.10 13.86
N ASN A 23 20.46 -11.51 13.04
CA ASN A 23 20.54 -11.61 11.58
C ASN A 23 20.66 -10.21 10.98
N SER A 24 21.49 -10.06 9.97
CA SER A 24 21.65 -8.80 9.23
C SER A 24 21.45 -9.06 7.75
N TYR A 25 20.64 -8.21 7.10
CA TYR A 25 20.29 -8.30 5.69
C TYR A 25 20.56 -6.97 5.02
N HIS A 26 21.23 -7.01 3.88
CA HIS A 26 21.25 -5.88 2.97
C HIS A 26 19.90 -5.82 2.27
N LEU A 27 19.34 -4.63 2.20
CA LEU A 27 18.08 -4.34 1.56
C LEU A 27 18.31 -3.32 0.45
N GLU A 28 17.65 -3.53 -0.68
CA GLU A 28 17.59 -2.60 -1.81
C GLU A 28 16.14 -2.28 -2.21
N GLY A 29 15.96 -1.31 -3.11
CA GLY A 29 14.64 -0.94 -3.62
C GLY A 29 13.87 -2.15 -4.16
N GLY A 30 12.68 -2.39 -3.62
CA GLY A 30 11.85 -3.54 -3.96
C GLY A 30 11.83 -4.64 -2.90
N ASP A 31 12.77 -4.62 -1.95
CA ASP A 31 12.81 -5.63 -0.89
C ASP A 31 11.64 -5.49 0.09
N VAL A 32 11.08 -6.65 0.44
CA VAL A 32 10.07 -6.82 1.47
C VAL A 32 10.64 -7.74 2.55
N ILE A 33 10.56 -7.30 3.81
CA ILE A 33 11.00 -8.09 4.96
C ILE A 33 9.97 -8.05 6.08
N ARG A 34 9.72 -9.22 6.66
CA ARG A 34 8.94 -9.33 7.89
C ARG A 34 9.82 -9.16 9.12
N VAL A 35 9.34 -8.34 10.06
CA VAL A 35 9.93 -8.19 11.38
C VAL A 35 8.99 -8.80 12.44
N PRO A 36 9.41 -9.87 13.14
CA PRO A 36 8.64 -10.46 14.23
C PRO A 36 8.45 -9.51 15.42
N ALA A 37 7.40 -9.75 16.20
CA ALA A 37 7.15 -8.97 17.42
C ALA A 37 8.25 -9.13 18.48
N GLY A 38 8.60 -8.01 19.12
CA GLY A 38 9.64 -7.95 20.15
C GLY A 38 11.06 -7.91 19.60
N THR A 39 11.25 -7.90 18.28
CA THR A 39 12.59 -7.83 17.67
C THR A 39 13.19 -6.45 17.87
N THR A 40 14.42 -6.38 18.41
CA THR A 40 15.20 -5.14 18.40
C THR A 40 15.76 -4.92 16.99
N VAL A 41 15.45 -3.77 16.40
CA VAL A 41 15.82 -3.45 15.02
C VAL A 41 16.71 -2.21 15.00
N TYR A 42 17.76 -2.26 14.19
CA TYR A 42 18.48 -1.07 13.76
C TYR A 42 18.77 -1.16 12.27
N PHE A 43 18.88 0.00 11.63
CA PHE A 43 19.08 0.14 10.19
C PHE A 43 20.21 1.12 9.92
N ILE A 44 21.05 0.81 8.93
CA ILE A 44 22.10 1.69 8.46
C ILE A 44 21.95 1.88 6.94
N SER A 45 21.73 3.12 6.48
CA SER A 45 21.69 3.41 5.05
C SER A 45 23.08 3.29 4.45
N SER A 46 23.23 2.76 3.23
CA SER A 46 24.54 2.57 2.58
C SER A 46 24.76 3.44 1.32
N GLY A 47 23.73 4.12 0.81
CA GLY A 47 23.80 4.92 -0.44
C GLY A 47 24.54 6.27 -0.35
N ARG A 48 24.96 6.80 -1.52
CA ARG A 48 25.76 8.04 -1.68
C ARG A 48 25.08 9.31 -1.13
N ASP A 49 23.75 9.40 -1.25
CA ASP A 49 22.97 10.53 -0.74
C ASP A 49 22.36 10.23 0.64
N GLY A 50 22.55 9.02 1.17
CA GLY A 50 22.07 8.58 2.48
C GLY A 50 20.54 8.45 2.60
N GLN A 51 19.76 8.86 1.60
CA GLN A 51 18.30 8.82 1.62
C GLN A 51 17.78 7.40 1.42
N VAL A 52 16.92 6.99 2.34
CA VAL A 52 16.23 5.70 2.29
C VAL A 52 14.77 5.93 2.63
N GLN A 53 13.87 5.27 1.88
CA GLN A 53 12.44 5.30 2.15
C GLN A 53 11.92 3.88 2.43
N ILE A 54 11.31 3.70 3.60
CA ILE A 54 10.75 2.42 4.06
C ILE A 54 9.26 2.62 4.35
N ALA A 55 8.41 1.92 3.60
CA ALA A 55 7.00 1.81 3.93
C ALA A 55 6.81 0.68 4.96
N LYS A 56 5.97 0.91 5.99
CA LYS A 56 5.76 -0.06 7.08
C LYS A 56 4.27 -0.28 7.31
N LEU A 57 3.84 -1.55 7.31
CA LEU A 57 2.58 -1.96 7.92
C LEU A 57 2.86 -2.50 9.32
N ILE A 58 2.17 -1.95 10.31
CA ILE A 58 2.30 -2.35 11.71
C ILE A 58 0.98 -2.97 12.17
N GLN A 59 1.04 -4.21 12.64
CA GLN A 59 -0.06 -4.87 13.33
C GLN A 59 0.24 -4.92 14.83
N PRO A 60 -0.44 -4.09 15.65
CA PRO A 60 -0.38 -4.19 17.11
C PRO A 60 -0.72 -5.60 17.60
N VAL A 61 -0.12 -5.98 18.73
CA VAL A 61 -0.34 -7.30 19.36
C VAL A 61 -0.99 -7.21 20.75
N ASN A 62 -1.12 -5.98 21.28
CA ASN A 62 -1.65 -5.72 22.61
C ASN A 62 -3.00 -5.01 22.50
N ILE A 63 -2.98 -3.69 22.32
CA ILE A 63 -4.17 -2.85 22.22
C ILE A 63 -4.41 -2.54 20.74
N PRO A 64 -5.62 -2.81 20.19
CA PRO A 64 -5.97 -2.46 18.82
C PRO A 64 -5.65 -1.01 18.49
N GLY A 65 -5.11 -0.77 17.29
CA GLY A 65 -4.71 0.57 16.82
C GLY A 65 -3.50 1.21 17.54
N THR A 66 -3.01 0.64 18.64
CA THR A 66 -1.97 1.26 19.46
C THR A 66 -0.61 0.61 19.25
N PHE A 67 0.37 1.40 18.81
CA PHE A 67 1.76 0.99 18.70
C PHE A 67 2.68 1.92 19.51
N LYS A 68 3.71 1.33 20.13
CA LYS A 68 4.75 2.03 20.89
C LYS A 68 6.12 1.43 20.56
N GLU A 69 7.10 2.31 20.41
CA GLU A 69 8.51 1.95 20.25
C GLU A 69 9.19 1.90 21.62
N PHE A 70 10.08 0.92 21.81
CA PHE A 70 10.82 0.73 23.05
C PHE A 70 12.31 0.91 22.76
N TYR A 71 12.87 2.02 23.23
CA TYR A 71 14.24 2.41 22.92
C TYR A 71 15.22 1.93 24.00
N PRO A 72 16.26 1.16 23.67
CA PRO A 72 17.28 0.76 24.64
C PRO A 72 18.30 1.87 24.93
N VAL A 73 18.33 2.92 24.12
CA VAL A 73 19.30 4.01 24.16
C VAL A 73 18.59 5.34 23.91
N GLY A 74 19.08 6.39 24.54
CA GLY A 74 18.52 7.74 24.45
C GLY A 74 18.28 8.36 25.83
N THR A 75 18.19 9.69 25.88
CA THR A 75 17.95 10.45 27.11
C THR A 75 16.50 10.90 27.27
N GLU A 76 16.09 11.98 26.61
CA GLU A 76 14.73 12.52 26.72
C GLU A 76 13.91 12.27 25.46
N ASN A 77 14.56 12.26 24.29
CA ASN A 77 13.88 12.02 23.02
C ASN A 77 14.78 11.28 22.01
N PRO A 78 14.70 9.93 21.93
CA PRO A 78 13.85 9.07 22.74
C PRO A 78 14.40 8.89 24.16
N GLU A 79 13.53 8.60 25.13
CA GLU A 79 13.95 8.11 26.44
C GLU A 79 14.24 6.60 26.40
N SER A 80 15.36 6.20 26.99
CA SER A 80 15.70 4.79 27.12
C SER A 80 14.80 4.11 28.16
N TYR A 81 14.21 2.95 27.86
CA TYR A 81 13.42 2.21 28.85
C TYR A 81 14.24 1.77 30.08
N TYR A 82 15.58 1.84 30.02
CA TYR A 82 16.42 1.55 31.18
C TYR A 82 16.27 2.60 32.29
N THR A 83 15.81 3.82 31.99
CA THR A 83 15.63 4.90 32.99
C THR A 83 14.55 4.59 34.02
N VAL A 84 13.62 3.68 33.70
CA VAL A 84 12.50 3.33 34.57
C VAL A 84 12.91 2.39 35.72
N PHE A 85 13.99 1.61 35.55
CA PHE A 85 14.44 0.67 36.57
C PHE A 85 15.23 1.38 37.67
N SER A 86 15.06 0.92 38.92
CA SER A 86 15.80 1.48 40.06
C SER A 86 17.30 1.25 39.91
N SER A 87 18.11 2.16 40.47
CA SER A 87 19.57 2.02 40.47
C SER A 87 20.01 0.69 41.08
N GLU A 88 19.39 0.23 42.16
CA GLU A 88 19.68 -1.06 42.80
C GLU A 88 19.50 -2.25 41.83
N ILE A 89 18.40 -2.25 41.05
CA ILE A 89 18.15 -3.27 40.03
C ILE A 89 19.22 -3.22 38.94
N LEU A 90 19.53 -2.03 38.43
CA LEU A 90 20.49 -1.88 37.33
C LEU A 90 21.92 -2.23 37.75
N GLU A 91 22.36 -1.76 38.93
CA GLU A 91 23.68 -2.07 39.48
C GLU A 91 23.85 -3.57 39.71
N SER A 92 22.84 -4.22 40.28
CA SER A 92 22.84 -5.67 40.52
C SER A 92 22.81 -6.47 39.22
N SER A 93 21.98 -6.06 38.25
CA SER A 93 21.78 -6.77 36.98
C SER A 93 22.97 -6.63 36.04
N LEU A 94 23.56 -5.44 35.96
CA LEU A 94 24.71 -5.13 35.09
C LEU A 94 26.06 -5.32 35.79
N LYS A 95 26.05 -5.59 37.10
CA LYS A 95 27.26 -5.71 37.95
C LYS A 95 28.24 -4.55 37.76
N THR A 96 27.69 -3.34 37.73
CA THR A 96 28.39 -2.10 37.35
C THR A 96 27.94 -0.97 38.29
N SER A 97 28.78 0.03 38.56
CA SER A 97 28.41 1.13 39.46
C SER A 97 27.37 2.07 38.84
N ARG A 98 26.56 2.69 39.70
CA ARG A 98 25.57 3.71 39.31
C ARG A 98 26.15 4.80 38.42
N ASP A 99 27.30 5.37 38.79
CA ASP A 99 27.93 6.46 38.01
C ASP A 99 28.27 6.02 36.57
N GLN A 100 28.70 4.76 36.38
CA GLN A 100 28.99 4.22 35.05
C GLN A 100 27.70 3.97 34.25
N ILE A 101 26.62 3.53 34.91
CA ILE A 101 25.32 3.29 34.29
C ILE A 101 24.66 4.62 33.86
N GLU A 102 24.61 5.60 34.76
CA GLU A 102 24.10 6.94 34.47
C GLU A 102 24.89 7.60 33.34
N ARG A 103 26.22 7.44 33.34
CA ARG A 103 27.06 7.88 32.23
C ARG A 103 26.71 7.14 30.94
N LEU A 104 26.50 5.82 30.93
CA LEU A 104 26.23 5.06 29.71
C LEU A 104 24.92 5.53 29.04
N PHE A 105 23.83 5.59 29.79
CA PHE A 105 22.52 5.94 29.25
C PHE A 105 22.32 7.45 29.07
N GLY A 106 23.13 8.29 29.71
CA GLY A 106 23.07 9.76 29.60
C GLY A 106 23.77 10.39 28.38
N GLN A 107 24.50 9.61 27.58
CA GLN A 107 25.39 10.13 26.52
C GLN A 107 24.70 10.38 25.19
N GLN A 108 23.77 9.51 24.78
CA GLN A 108 23.15 9.61 23.46
C GLN A 108 22.00 10.62 23.48
N ARG A 109 22.21 11.78 22.86
CA ARG A 109 21.25 12.90 22.79
C ARG A 109 20.88 13.32 21.37
N GLN A 110 21.37 12.61 20.35
CA GLN A 110 21.20 13.00 18.94
C GLN A 110 19.87 12.52 18.32
N GLY A 111 18.99 11.89 19.10
CA GLY A 111 17.71 11.36 18.64
C GLY A 111 17.79 9.93 18.07
N VAL A 112 16.69 9.52 17.42
CA VAL A 112 16.50 8.16 16.90
C VAL A 112 17.38 7.86 15.67
N MET A 113 17.52 8.84 14.77
CA MET A 113 18.32 8.73 13.55
C MET A 113 19.57 9.57 13.70
N ILE A 114 20.72 8.92 13.75
CA ILE A 114 22.02 9.57 13.97
C ILE A 114 22.94 9.36 12.78
N ARG A 115 23.87 10.28 12.57
CA ARG A 115 24.88 10.15 11.52
C ARG A 115 25.95 9.15 11.94
N ALA A 116 26.07 8.05 11.20
CA ALA A 116 27.16 7.10 11.38
C ALA A 116 28.44 7.59 10.68
N SER A 117 29.61 7.40 11.31
CA SER A 117 30.92 7.55 10.64
C SER A 117 31.18 6.38 9.68
N GLU A 118 32.23 6.47 8.87
CA GLU A 118 32.54 5.47 7.84
C GLU A 118 32.90 4.10 8.45
N GLU A 119 33.57 4.07 9.60
CA GLU A 119 33.97 2.83 10.28
C GLU A 119 32.78 1.92 10.66
N PRO A 120 31.73 2.38 11.38
CA PRO A 120 30.51 1.60 11.60
C PRO A 120 29.80 1.16 10.32
N ARG A 121 29.79 2.01 9.26
CA ARG A 121 29.19 1.67 7.96
C ARG A 121 29.92 0.49 7.32
N GLN A 122 31.25 0.54 7.32
CA GLN A 122 32.08 -0.51 6.77
C GLN A 122 32.01 -1.79 7.60
N ALA A 123 32.11 -1.70 8.93
CA ALA A 123 32.04 -2.88 9.82
C ALA A 123 30.70 -3.62 9.71
N LEU A 124 29.58 -2.89 9.65
CA LEU A 124 28.25 -3.50 9.49
C LEU A 124 28.05 -4.10 8.09
N SER A 125 28.71 -3.55 7.06
CA SER A 125 28.73 -4.10 5.69
C SER A 125 29.64 -5.33 5.58
N GLU A 126 30.79 -5.38 6.26
CA GLU A 126 31.72 -6.52 6.22
C GLU A 126 31.15 -7.76 6.93
N HIS A 127 30.39 -7.57 8.02
CA HIS A 127 29.62 -8.65 8.64
C HIS A 127 28.57 -9.28 7.69
N HIS A 128 28.17 -8.57 6.63
CA HIS A 128 27.25 -9.05 5.60
C HIS A 128 27.94 -9.94 4.56
N GLY A 129 29.21 -9.69 4.24
CA GLY A 129 29.97 -10.47 3.25
C GLY A 129 30.07 -11.97 3.56
N TRP A 130 30.01 -12.35 4.85
CA TRP A 130 30.05 -13.74 5.29
C TRP A 130 28.69 -14.47 5.21
N LEU A 131 27.59 -13.72 5.08
CA LEU A 131 26.21 -14.24 5.11
C LEU A 131 25.48 -14.20 3.75
N LYS A 132 26.12 -13.70 2.68
CA LYS A 132 25.55 -13.61 1.32
C LYS A 132 24.91 -14.92 0.82
N ASN A 133 25.36 -16.08 1.31
CA ASN A 133 24.85 -17.38 0.88
C ASN A 133 23.71 -17.97 1.74
N LYS A 134 23.18 -17.25 2.75
CA LYS A 134 22.14 -17.79 3.66
C LYS A 134 20.86 -16.94 3.78
N GLY A 135 20.75 -15.84 3.04
CA GLY A 135 19.67 -14.86 3.19
C GLY A 135 18.34 -15.18 2.50
N HIS A 136 18.35 -15.96 1.41
CA HIS A 136 17.14 -16.34 0.66
C HIS A 136 16.41 -17.55 1.29
N GLY A 137 16.35 -17.60 2.63
CA GLY A 137 15.57 -18.61 3.35
C GLY A 137 14.12 -18.15 3.57
N LEU A 138 13.25 -19.07 3.99
CA LEU A 138 11.82 -18.87 4.31
C LEU A 138 11.47 -17.72 5.29
N LYS A 139 12.45 -16.97 5.79
CA LYS A 139 12.32 -15.89 6.78
C LYS A 139 13.14 -14.62 6.44
N GLY A 140 13.88 -14.60 5.33
CA GLY A 140 14.70 -13.46 4.91
C GLY A 140 13.93 -12.47 4.03
N PRO A 141 14.55 -11.35 3.61
CA PRO A 141 13.93 -10.46 2.65
C PRO A 141 13.72 -11.16 1.30
N PHE A 142 12.78 -10.63 0.53
CA PHE A 142 12.57 -11.00 -0.85
C PHE A 142 12.29 -9.74 -1.67
N ASN A 143 12.87 -9.66 -2.85
CA ASN A 143 12.62 -8.55 -3.74
C ASN A 143 11.37 -8.82 -4.58
N LEU A 144 10.36 -7.96 -4.47
CA LEU A 144 9.13 -8.09 -5.23
C LEU A 144 9.30 -7.58 -6.68
N LEU A 145 10.25 -6.68 -6.94
CA LEU A 145 10.55 -6.16 -8.28
C LEU A 145 11.40 -7.12 -9.12
N ASP A 146 12.05 -8.12 -8.50
CA ASP A 146 12.76 -9.20 -9.21
C ASP A 146 11.82 -10.25 -9.82
N ARG A 147 10.53 -10.22 -9.47
CA ARG A 147 9.51 -11.13 -10.00
C ARG A 147 8.78 -10.49 -11.18
N GLU A 148 8.14 -11.31 -11.99
CA GLU A 148 7.26 -10.81 -13.05
C GLU A 148 6.01 -10.15 -12.43
N PRO A 149 5.57 -9.00 -12.97
CA PRO A 149 4.31 -8.39 -12.57
C PRO A 149 3.13 -9.30 -12.91
N ILE A 150 2.13 -9.37 -12.03
CA ILE A 150 0.92 -10.18 -12.26
C ILE A 150 -0.04 -9.52 -13.25
N TYR A 151 0.04 -8.19 -13.39
CA TYR A 151 -0.64 -7.43 -14.44
C TYR A 151 0.35 -6.45 -15.06
N SER A 152 0.51 -6.48 -16.38
CA SER A 152 1.40 -5.54 -17.06
C SER A 152 1.05 -5.37 -18.52
N ASN A 153 1.29 -4.17 -19.03
CA ASN A 153 1.33 -3.86 -20.46
C ASN A 153 2.15 -2.57 -20.67
N GLU A 154 2.01 -1.91 -21.81
CA GLU A 154 2.73 -0.66 -22.12
C GLU A 154 2.29 0.57 -21.30
N PHE A 155 1.27 0.45 -20.44
CA PHE A 155 0.67 1.54 -19.66
C PHE A 155 0.84 1.38 -18.14
N GLY A 156 1.38 0.26 -17.68
CA GLY A 156 1.65 0.06 -16.26
C GLY A 156 2.07 -1.35 -15.89
N ARG A 157 2.44 -1.51 -14.61
CA ARG A 157 2.86 -2.76 -13.98
C ARG A 157 2.29 -2.87 -12.57
N PHE A 158 1.85 -4.07 -12.22
CA PHE A 158 1.36 -4.41 -10.90
C PHE A 158 2.07 -5.66 -10.38
N PHE A 159 2.78 -5.53 -9.27
CA PHE A 159 3.45 -6.61 -8.57
C PHE A 159 2.72 -6.92 -7.27
N GLN A 160 2.64 -8.19 -6.90
CA GLN A 160 2.01 -8.61 -5.65
C GLN A 160 2.77 -9.76 -4.99
N ALA A 161 3.00 -9.62 -3.70
CA ALA A 161 3.39 -10.71 -2.82
C ALA A 161 2.17 -11.13 -1.99
N SER A 162 1.55 -12.26 -2.34
CA SER A 162 0.37 -12.78 -1.62
C SER A 162 0.77 -13.64 -0.42
N PRO A 163 -0.06 -13.71 0.64
CA PRO A 163 0.17 -14.61 1.76
C PRO A 163 0.04 -16.10 1.37
N ASP A 164 -0.58 -16.39 0.23
CA ASP A 164 -0.75 -17.76 -0.30
C ASP A 164 0.55 -18.27 -0.97
N GLU A 165 1.36 -17.39 -1.52
CA GLU A 165 2.67 -17.72 -2.11
C GLU A 165 3.83 -17.53 -1.11
N PHE A 166 3.77 -16.48 -0.29
CA PHE A 166 4.86 -16.10 0.61
C PHE A 166 4.57 -16.54 2.04
N LYS A 167 5.18 -17.65 2.46
CA LYS A 167 5.02 -18.21 3.82
C LYS A 167 5.28 -17.21 4.94
N GLN A 168 6.17 -16.25 4.70
CA GLN A 168 6.48 -15.19 5.67
C GLN A 168 5.38 -14.16 5.87
N LEU A 169 4.46 -14.02 4.91
CA LEU A 169 3.28 -13.18 5.00
C LEU A 169 2.02 -13.95 5.42
N HIS A 170 2.04 -15.29 5.32
CA HIS A 170 0.90 -16.17 5.53
C HIS A 170 0.17 -15.94 6.86
N ASP A 171 0.83 -16.03 8.01
CA ASP A 171 0.18 -15.88 9.32
C ASP A 171 -0.27 -14.44 9.64
N LEU A 172 0.18 -13.45 8.85
CA LEU A 172 -0.32 -12.08 8.93
C LEU A 172 -1.59 -11.90 8.11
N GLY A 173 -1.84 -12.78 7.12
CA GLY A 173 -2.90 -12.58 6.15
C GLY A 173 -2.74 -11.27 5.36
N VAL A 174 -1.50 -10.85 5.12
CA VAL A 174 -1.17 -9.57 4.48
C VAL A 174 -0.55 -9.81 3.11
N SER A 175 -0.89 -8.99 2.11
CA SER A 175 -0.14 -8.89 0.86
C SER A 175 0.61 -7.57 0.76
N VAL A 176 1.73 -7.56 0.03
CA VAL A 176 2.43 -6.32 -0.35
C VAL A 176 2.32 -6.14 -1.85
N THR A 177 1.98 -4.95 -2.31
CA THR A 177 1.84 -4.64 -3.74
C THR A 177 2.71 -3.47 -4.13
N PHE A 178 3.26 -3.52 -5.33
CA PHE A 178 3.86 -2.36 -5.99
C PHE A 178 3.09 -2.10 -7.27
N GLU A 179 2.66 -0.85 -7.42
CA GLU A 179 1.90 -0.43 -8.59
C GLU A 179 2.63 0.72 -9.26
N GLU A 180 2.73 0.63 -10.58
CA GLU A 180 3.27 1.65 -11.45
C GLU A 180 2.25 1.92 -12.56
N VAL A 181 1.61 3.08 -12.51
CA VAL A 181 0.73 3.57 -13.57
C VAL A 181 1.53 4.59 -14.36
N TYR A 182 1.83 4.29 -15.62
CA TYR A 182 2.65 5.19 -16.41
C TYR A 182 1.91 6.46 -16.76
N GLN A 183 2.66 7.53 -17.00
CA GLN A 183 2.11 8.85 -17.30
C GLN A 183 0.95 8.81 -18.31
N GLY A 184 -0.13 9.52 -17.99
CA GLY A 184 -1.32 9.60 -18.81
C GLY A 184 -2.06 8.27 -18.96
N SER A 185 -1.89 7.32 -18.05
CA SER A 185 -2.56 6.01 -18.06
C SER A 185 -3.55 5.85 -16.90
N ILE A 186 -4.45 4.88 -17.07
CA ILE A 186 -5.50 4.52 -16.12
C ILE A 186 -5.32 3.04 -15.76
N MET A 187 -5.23 2.71 -14.48
CA MET A 187 -5.59 1.37 -14.00
C MET A 187 -7.11 1.27 -14.03
N VAL A 188 -7.63 0.43 -14.92
CA VAL A 188 -9.07 0.36 -15.24
C VAL A 188 -9.91 0.02 -14.01
N PRO A 189 -11.20 0.42 -13.98
CA PRO A 189 -12.11 0.10 -12.90
C PRO A 189 -12.03 -1.37 -12.48
N HIS A 190 -11.80 -1.62 -11.19
CA HIS A 190 -11.69 -2.95 -10.61
C HIS A 190 -12.03 -2.91 -9.11
N TYR A 191 -12.22 -4.08 -8.49
CA TYR A 191 -12.34 -4.21 -7.04
C TYR A 191 -11.59 -5.44 -6.52
N ASN A 192 -11.27 -5.45 -5.24
CA ASN A 192 -10.71 -6.61 -4.54
C ASN A 192 -11.83 -7.44 -3.90
N SER A 193 -11.79 -8.76 -4.03
CA SER A 193 -12.86 -9.64 -3.52
C SER A 193 -12.99 -9.62 -2.00
N LYS A 194 -11.87 -9.54 -1.27
CA LYS A 194 -11.82 -9.70 0.19
C LYS A 194 -10.83 -8.77 0.89
N SER A 195 -9.79 -8.35 0.17
CA SER A 195 -8.73 -7.56 0.78
C SER A 195 -9.06 -6.08 0.78
N MET A 196 -9.06 -5.50 1.98
CA MET A 196 -8.89 -4.07 2.15
C MET A 196 -7.43 -3.70 1.89
N THR A 197 -7.16 -2.69 1.08
CA THR A 197 -5.80 -2.26 0.76
C THR A 197 -5.52 -0.87 1.29
N VAL A 198 -4.46 -0.72 2.07
CA VAL A 198 -3.90 0.58 2.47
C VAL A 198 -2.80 0.93 1.49
N VAL A 199 -2.97 2.02 0.74
CA VAL A 199 -2.07 2.42 -0.35
C VAL A 199 -1.34 3.70 0.04
N LEU A 200 -0.01 3.68 -0.08
CA LEU A 200 0.89 4.82 0.07
C LEU A 200 1.39 5.25 -1.32
N VAL A 201 1.20 6.52 -1.67
CA VAL A 201 1.79 7.12 -2.87
C VAL A 201 3.25 7.44 -2.58
N VAL A 202 4.16 6.94 -3.43
CA VAL A 202 5.61 7.11 -3.21
C VAL A 202 6.26 8.04 -4.23
N GLU A 203 5.73 8.11 -5.44
CA GLU A 203 6.27 8.93 -6.53
C GLU A 203 5.14 9.30 -7.49
N GLY A 204 5.26 10.47 -8.12
CA GLY A 204 4.30 10.95 -9.09
C GLY A 204 3.03 11.53 -8.50
N ASN A 205 2.18 12.05 -9.39
CA ASN A 205 0.86 12.58 -9.06
C ASN A 205 -0.22 11.89 -9.89
N GLY A 206 -1.43 11.92 -9.36
CA GLY A 206 -2.59 11.32 -10.01
C GLY A 206 -3.87 11.57 -9.24
N TRP A 207 -4.89 10.77 -9.54
CA TRP A 207 -6.13 10.78 -8.79
C TRP A 207 -6.79 9.41 -8.85
N PHE A 208 -7.78 9.18 -7.99
CA PHE A 208 -8.64 8.02 -8.07
C PHE A 208 -10.12 8.40 -8.10
N GLU A 209 -10.93 7.49 -8.59
CA GLU A 209 -12.39 7.51 -8.44
C GLU A 209 -12.84 6.16 -7.90
N MET A 210 -13.62 6.18 -6.82
CA MET A 210 -14.11 4.99 -6.13
C MET A 210 -15.62 5.09 -5.89
N ALA A 211 -16.34 3.99 -6.11
CA ALA A 211 -17.76 3.88 -5.77
C ALA A 211 -17.90 3.32 -4.34
N CYS A 212 -18.64 4.04 -3.49
CA CYS A 212 -18.88 3.66 -2.09
C CYS A 212 -20.39 3.64 -1.78
N PRO A 213 -20.97 2.49 -1.37
CA PRO A 213 -22.38 2.43 -0.98
C PRO A 213 -22.62 3.01 0.43
N HIS A 214 -21.67 2.85 1.36
CA HIS A 214 -21.81 3.23 2.77
C HIS A 214 -21.98 4.75 3.00
N LEU A 215 -21.36 5.59 2.17
CA LEU A 215 -21.50 7.04 2.30
C LEU A 215 -22.88 7.54 1.87
N ALA A 216 -23.57 6.82 0.97
CA ALA A 216 -24.96 7.14 0.64
C ALA A 216 -25.89 6.91 1.83
N GLN A 217 -25.62 5.87 2.62
CA GLN A 217 -26.35 5.54 3.84
C GLN A 217 -26.01 6.54 4.97
N ALA A 218 -24.72 6.87 5.17
CA ALA A 218 -24.29 7.80 6.22
C ALA A 218 -24.88 9.22 6.06
N GLN A 219 -25.09 9.71 4.84
CA GLN A 219 -25.72 11.01 4.60
C GLN A 219 -27.22 11.03 4.92
N GLN A 220 -27.91 9.89 4.91
CA GLN A 220 -29.29 9.79 5.42
C GLN A 220 -29.31 9.81 6.95
N ARG A 221 -28.31 9.21 7.60
CA ARG A 221 -28.17 9.16 9.07
C ARG A 221 -27.98 10.55 9.70
N TRP A 222 -27.20 11.44 9.07
CA TRP A 222 -26.92 12.79 9.62
C TRP A 222 -28.11 13.77 9.57
N GLY A 223 -29.24 13.40 8.96
CA GLY A 223 -30.49 14.17 8.99
C GLY A 223 -31.36 13.91 10.23
N SER A 224 -31.08 12.84 10.98
CA SER A 224 -31.80 12.46 12.20
C SER A 224 -30.83 12.44 13.37
N SER A 225 -30.80 13.55 14.11
CA SER A 225 -30.08 13.65 15.38
C SER A 225 -30.71 12.76 16.45
N GLY A 226 -29.92 11.90 17.10
CA GLY A 226 -30.32 11.24 18.35
C GLY A 226 -29.38 10.10 18.74
N GLU A 227 -28.87 10.13 19.96
CA GLU A 227 -27.95 9.14 20.54
C GLU A 227 -28.59 7.74 20.62
N ARG A 228 -28.15 6.80 19.76
CA ARG A 228 -28.19 5.32 19.95
C ARG A 228 -27.59 4.61 18.72
N GLU A 229 -26.26 4.65 18.61
CA GLU A 229 -25.58 4.19 17.38
C GLU A 229 -25.36 2.66 17.30
N GLU A 230 -25.38 1.91 18.40
CA GLU A 230 -24.97 0.48 18.36
C GLU A 230 -26.16 -0.51 18.25
N GLU A 231 -27.33 -0.20 18.81
CA GLU A 231 -28.52 -1.09 18.72
C GLU A 231 -29.30 -0.91 17.41
N GLU A 232 -29.23 0.28 16.79
CA GLU A 232 -29.86 0.57 15.48
C GLU A 232 -29.05 -0.03 14.31
N GLU A 233 -27.75 -0.26 14.48
CA GLU A 233 -26.89 -0.89 13.45
C GLU A 233 -27.25 -2.37 13.19
N GLU A 234 -27.52 -3.15 14.23
CA GLU A 234 -27.91 -4.57 14.09
C GLU A 234 -29.36 -4.72 13.60
N GLU A 235 -30.29 -3.86 14.05
CA GLU A 235 -31.70 -3.91 13.61
C GLU A 235 -31.90 -3.42 12.16
N GLU A 236 -31.07 -2.50 11.64
CA GLU A 236 -31.13 -2.05 10.24
C GLU A 236 -30.48 -3.03 9.24
N GLU A 237 -29.40 -3.73 9.61
CA GLU A 237 -28.83 -4.82 8.79
C GLU A 237 -29.84 -5.97 8.60
N GLU A 238 -30.63 -6.28 9.64
CA GLU A 238 -31.74 -7.23 9.57
C GLU A 238 -32.93 -6.70 8.73
N GLN A 239 -33.21 -5.39 8.73
CA GLN A 239 -34.28 -4.82 7.90
C GLN A 239 -33.91 -4.65 6.41
N GLU A 240 -32.64 -4.37 6.07
CA GLU A 240 -32.18 -4.28 4.67
C GLU A 240 -32.16 -5.66 3.96
N THR A 241 -32.00 -6.74 4.72
CA THR A 241 -32.13 -8.12 4.17
C THR A 241 -33.57 -8.50 3.85
N GLU A 242 -34.57 -7.87 4.47
CA GLU A 242 -36.00 -8.13 4.23
C GLU A 242 -36.66 -7.14 3.24
N GLN A 243 -36.16 -5.91 3.11
CA GLN A 243 -36.67 -4.92 2.16
C GLN A 243 -35.54 -4.43 1.26
N GLY A 244 -35.38 -5.05 0.09
CA GLY A 244 -34.35 -4.73 -0.91
C GLY A 244 -34.34 -3.26 -1.37
N GLY A 245 -33.76 -2.38 -0.55
CA GLY A 245 -33.52 -0.98 -0.84
C GLY A 245 -32.54 -0.83 -1.99
N SER A 246 -32.73 0.19 -2.84
CA SER A 246 -31.82 0.44 -3.95
C SER A 246 -30.46 0.88 -3.41
N ALA A 247 -29.46 -0.01 -3.45
CA ALA A 247 -28.08 0.34 -3.10
C ALA A 247 -27.60 1.52 -3.97
N ARG A 248 -27.44 2.70 -3.35
CA ARG A 248 -26.99 3.92 -4.03
C ARG A 248 -25.49 4.08 -3.79
N TYR A 249 -24.72 4.23 -4.85
CA TYR A 249 -23.28 4.51 -4.75
C TYR A 249 -23.01 6.01 -4.71
N GLN A 250 -22.06 6.43 -3.87
CA GLN A 250 -21.44 7.75 -3.95
C GLN A 250 -20.07 7.67 -4.61
N LYS A 251 -19.75 8.72 -5.38
CA LYS A 251 -18.41 8.90 -5.94
C LYS A 251 -17.50 9.49 -4.87
N VAL A 252 -16.50 8.72 -4.47
CA VAL A 252 -15.35 9.19 -3.69
C VAL A 252 -14.21 9.46 -4.67
N THR A 253 -13.59 10.62 -4.57
CA THR A 253 -12.46 10.99 -5.42
C THR A 253 -11.51 11.90 -4.67
N SER A 254 -10.21 11.77 -4.94
CA SER A 254 -9.17 12.63 -4.40
C SER A 254 -8.00 12.71 -5.37
N GLN A 255 -7.28 13.84 -5.32
CA GLN A 255 -5.94 13.93 -5.88
C GLN A 255 -4.97 13.11 -5.02
N LEU A 256 -3.88 12.67 -5.62
CA LEU A 256 -2.83 11.83 -5.04
C LEU A 256 -1.47 12.47 -5.30
N SER A 257 -0.69 12.64 -4.24
CA SER A 257 0.68 13.14 -4.26
C SER A 257 1.58 12.31 -3.33
N PRO A 258 2.93 12.35 -3.50
CA PRO A 258 3.83 11.55 -2.68
C PRO A 258 3.65 11.79 -1.17
N GLY A 259 3.50 10.72 -0.41
CA GLY A 259 3.21 10.75 1.02
C GLY A 259 1.73 10.56 1.38
N ASP A 260 0.82 10.71 0.43
CA ASP A 260 -0.60 10.46 0.66
C ASP A 260 -0.88 8.98 0.92
N VAL A 261 -1.82 8.74 1.84
CA VAL A 261 -2.32 7.40 2.16
C VAL A 261 -3.82 7.38 1.95
N PHE A 262 -4.30 6.37 1.22
CA PHE A 262 -5.73 6.12 1.05
C PHE A 262 -6.05 4.64 1.25
N VAL A 263 -7.31 4.36 1.56
CA VAL A 263 -7.80 3.01 1.84
C VAL A 263 -8.81 2.61 0.78
N ILE A 264 -8.63 1.42 0.22
CA ILE A 264 -9.56 0.78 -0.71
C ILE A 264 -10.21 -0.38 0.04
N PRO A 265 -11.44 -0.24 0.54
CA PRO A 265 -12.12 -1.35 1.20
C PRO A 265 -12.44 -2.48 0.20
N ALA A 266 -12.60 -3.69 0.71
CA ALA A 266 -12.99 -4.83 -0.12
C ALA A 266 -14.34 -4.55 -0.82
N GLY A 267 -14.50 -5.05 -2.04
CA GLY A 267 -15.72 -4.90 -2.83
C GLY A 267 -15.95 -3.53 -3.45
N HIS A 268 -15.15 -2.49 -3.13
CA HIS A 268 -15.35 -1.14 -3.66
C HIS A 268 -14.70 -0.97 -5.03
N PRO A 269 -15.48 -0.70 -6.11
CA PRO A 269 -14.92 -0.40 -7.42
C PRO A 269 -14.07 0.86 -7.39
N ILE A 270 -12.84 0.78 -7.89
CA ILE A 270 -11.90 1.89 -7.99
C ILE A 270 -11.21 1.93 -9.36
N ALA A 271 -10.96 3.13 -9.86
CA ALA A 271 -10.04 3.40 -10.96
C ALA A 271 -8.97 4.40 -10.49
N ILE A 272 -7.72 4.20 -10.91
CA ILE A 272 -6.58 5.04 -10.55
C ILE A 272 -5.96 5.60 -11.82
N VAL A 273 -5.62 6.89 -11.82
CA VAL A 273 -5.13 7.60 -13.00
C VAL A 273 -3.85 8.34 -12.67
N ALA A 274 -2.84 8.19 -13.53
CA ALA A 274 -1.61 8.98 -13.46
C ALA A 274 -1.77 10.30 -14.22
N GLU A 275 -1.10 11.36 -13.73
CA GLU A 275 -0.98 12.61 -14.47
C GLU A 275 -0.26 12.43 -15.82
N GLN A 276 -0.40 13.40 -16.73
CA GLN A 276 0.09 13.28 -18.11
C GLN A 276 1.62 13.28 -18.27
N ASN A 277 2.35 13.78 -17.27
CA ASN A 277 3.77 14.10 -17.40
C ASN A 277 4.69 13.31 -16.45
N GLU A 278 4.13 12.45 -15.62
CA GLU A 278 4.89 11.65 -14.66
C GLU A 278 4.20 10.33 -14.35
N ASP A 279 5.01 9.31 -14.05
CA ASP A 279 4.51 8.00 -13.63
C ASP A 279 4.05 8.08 -12.17
N LEU A 280 2.90 7.47 -11.88
CA LEU A 280 2.41 7.31 -10.52
C LEU A 280 2.88 5.97 -9.97
N ARG A 281 3.63 5.99 -8.87
CA ARG A 281 4.09 4.77 -8.18
C ARG A 281 3.56 4.71 -6.76
N MET A 282 3.08 3.53 -6.38
CA MET A 282 2.44 3.29 -5.10
C MET A 282 2.89 1.97 -4.46
N VAL A 283 2.75 1.90 -3.13
CA VAL A 283 2.91 0.69 -2.32
C VAL A 283 1.59 0.39 -1.65
N GLY A 284 1.07 -0.82 -1.82
CA GLY A 284 -0.13 -1.26 -1.13
C GLY A 284 0.17 -2.33 -0.09
N PHE A 285 -0.55 -2.27 1.03
CA PHE A 285 -0.64 -3.34 2.00
C PHE A 285 -2.07 -3.87 2.01
N GLY A 286 -2.27 -5.06 1.46
CA GLY A 286 -3.55 -5.76 1.50
C GLY A 286 -3.72 -6.45 2.84
N ILE A 287 -4.78 -6.15 3.56
CA ILE A 287 -5.21 -6.81 4.80
C ILE A 287 -6.31 -7.81 4.44
N ASN A 288 -6.38 -8.95 5.13
CA ASN A 288 -7.26 -10.07 4.80
C ASN A 288 -7.02 -10.59 3.37
N ALA A 289 -5.75 -10.77 3.01
CA ALA A 289 -5.32 -11.01 1.63
C ALA A 289 -5.33 -12.48 1.19
N HIS A 290 -5.67 -13.43 2.08
CA HIS A 290 -5.80 -14.84 1.69
C HIS A 290 -6.90 -15.05 0.67
N LYS A 291 -6.57 -15.71 -0.44
CA LYS A 291 -7.49 -16.00 -1.55
C LYS A 291 -8.22 -14.73 -2.05
N ASN A 292 -7.55 -13.58 -1.97
CA ASN A 292 -8.07 -12.35 -2.54
C ASN A 292 -7.86 -12.36 -4.06
N GLU A 293 -8.90 -12.00 -4.79
CA GLU A 293 -8.86 -11.84 -6.24
C GLU A 293 -9.14 -10.38 -6.60
N ARG A 294 -8.52 -9.91 -7.68
CA ARG A 294 -8.83 -8.60 -8.27
C ARG A 294 -9.75 -8.81 -9.46
N ILE A 295 -10.94 -8.24 -9.41
CA ILE A 295 -11.96 -8.37 -10.45
C ILE A 295 -11.98 -7.08 -11.26
N PHE A 296 -11.63 -7.16 -12.54
CA PHE A 296 -11.69 -6.04 -13.46
C PHE A 296 -13.09 -5.86 -14.04
N LEU A 297 -13.54 -4.61 -14.09
CA LEU A 297 -14.86 -4.19 -14.58
C LEU A 297 -14.79 -3.61 -16.01
N ALA A 298 -13.59 -3.30 -16.48
CA ALA A 298 -13.31 -2.81 -17.83
C ALA A 298 -11.98 -3.36 -18.35
N GLY A 299 -11.68 -3.11 -19.62
CA GLY A 299 -10.56 -3.73 -20.33
C GLY A 299 -10.97 -5.02 -21.05
N LYS A 300 -10.08 -5.57 -21.87
CA LYS A 300 -10.34 -6.81 -22.63
C LYS A 300 -10.72 -7.96 -21.69
N GLU A 301 -10.00 -8.09 -20.58
CA GLU A 301 -10.31 -9.03 -19.50
C GLU A 301 -11.14 -8.34 -18.42
N ASN A 302 -12.46 -8.50 -18.47
CA ASN A 302 -13.37 -8.01 -17.45
C ASN A 302 -14.50 -9.01 -17.16
N ILE A 303 -15.14 -8.89 -16.00
CA ILE A 303 -16.19 -9.81 -15.55
C ILE A 303 -17.46 -9.73 -16.39
N ILE A 304 -17.81 -8.57 -16.96
CA ILE A 304 -18.99 -8.40 -17.81
C ILE A 304 -18.83 -9.24 -19.09
N ASN A 305 -17.64 -9.28 -19.67
CA ASN A 305 -17.34 -10.12 -20.84
C ASN A 305 -17.54 -11.62 -20.56
N ARG A 306 -17.47 -12.06 -19.29
CA ARG A 306 -17.67 -13.45 -18.87
C ARG A 306 -19.14 -13.84 -18.63
N MET A 307 -20.06 -12.88 -18.56
CA MET A 307 -21.48 -13.16 -18.37
C MET A 307 -22.08 -13.83 -19.60
N ASP A 308 -22.98 -14.78 -19.36
CA ASP A 308 -23.80 -15.41 -20.40
C ASP A 308 -24.64 -14.38 -21.14
N ARG A 309 -24.99 -14.70 -22.39
CA ARG A 309 -25.70 -13.80 -23.29
C ARG A 309 -27.05 -13.36 -22.69
N GLU A 310 -27.80 -14.33 -22.19
CA GLU A 310 -29.14 -14.14 -21.62
C GLU A 310 -29.08 -13.27 -20.36
N VAL A 311 -28.04 -13.44 -19.53
CA VAL A 311 -27.80 -12.63 -18.34
C VAL A 311 -27.50 -11.19 -18.71
N LYS A 312 -26.71 -10.94 -19.76
CA LYS A 312 -26.46 -9.57 -20.26
C LYS A 312 -27.73 -8.91 -20.76
N GLU A 313 -28.53 -9.63 -21.54
CA GLU A 313 -29.79 -9.10 -22.08
C GLU A 313 -30.75 -8.70 -20.97
N LEU A 314 -30.88 -9.52 -19.93
CA LEU A 314 -31.71 -9.22 -18.76
C LEU A 314 -31.13 -8.11 -17.88
N SER A 315 -29.81 -8.09 -17.65
CA SER A 315 -29.17 -7.15 -16.71
C SER A 315 -29.09 -5.72 -17.25
N PHE A 316 -28.88 -5.57 -18.55
CA PHE A 316 -28.70 -4.27 -19.20
C PHE A 316 -29.94 -3.80 -19.97
N ASP A 317 -30.98 -4.63 -20.09
CA ASP A 317 -32.17 -4.37 -20.92
C ASP A 317 -31.81 -3.98 -22.38
N LEU A 318 -30.77 -4.62 -22.92
CA LEU A 318 -30.21 -4.37 -24.24
C LEU A 318 -29.78 -5.68 -24.91
N PRO A 319 -29.82 -5.79 -26.25
CA PRO A 319 -29.28 -6.96 -26.94
C PRO A 319 -27.82 -7.24 -26.53
N ALA A 320 -27.46 -8.48 -26.20
CA ALA A 320 -26.12 -8.81 -25.70
C ALA A 320 -25.01 -8.40 -26.69
N ARG A 321 -25.28 -8.42 -27.99
CA ARG A 321 -24.35 -7.95 -29.03
C ARG A 321 -23.95 -6.47 -28.86
N GLU A 322 -24.85 -5.65 -28.32
CA GLU A 322 -24.62 -4.23 -28.08
C GLU A 322 -23.81 -4.04 -26.79
N VAL A 323 -24.15 -4.78 -25.74
CA VAL A 323 -23.36 -4.84 -24.50
C VAL A 323 -21.92 -5.31 -24.79
N ASP A 324 -21.77 -6.43 -25.49
CA ASP A 324 -20.47 -6.97 -25.91
C ASP A 324 -19.70 -5.97 -26.78
N ARG A 325 -20.37 -5.24 -27.68
CA ARG A 325 -19.72 -4.21 -28.49
C ARG A 325 -19.08 -3.14 -27.60
N VAL A 326 -19.77 -2.67 -26.56
CA VAL A 326 -19.24 -1.64 -25.65
C VAL A 326 -18.07 -2.20 -24.81
N PHE A 327 -18.26 -3.33 -24.14
CA PHE A 327 -17.26 -3.89 -23.22
C PHE A 327 -16.06 -4.56 -23.91
N ARG A 328 -16.14 -4.83 -25.23
CA ARG A 328 -15.03 -5.37 -26.03
C ARG A 328 -14.34 -4.34 -26.92
N ASN A 329 -14.77 -3.07 -26.91
CA ASN A 329 -14.07 -1.99 -27.64
C ASN A 329 -12.66 -1.73 -27.10
N GLN A 330 -12.43 -1.99 -25.81
CA GLN A 330 -11.10 -1.83 -25.21
C GLN A 330 -10.28 -3.11 -25.43
N GLU A 331 -9.25 -3.01 -26.27
CA GLU A 331 -8.40 -4.14 -26.66
C GLU A 331 -7.32 -4.51 -25.63
N LYS A 332 -7.07 -3.63 -24.65
CA LYS A 332 -6.06 -3.81 -23.59
C LYS A 332 -6.70 -4.21 -22.26
N SER A 333 -5.97 -4.96 -21.45
CA SER A 333 -6.35 -5.33 -20.08
C SER A 333 -5.57 -4.50 -19.06
N TYR A 334 -6.12 -4.34 -17.85
CA TYR A 334 -5.47 -3.79 -16.65
C TYR A 334 -5.17 -2.30 -16.67
N PHE A 335 -4.34 -1.86 -17.60
CA PHE A 335 -3.92 -0.48 -17.76
C PHE A 335 -4.22 0.01 -19.18
N VAL A 336 -4.69 1.25 -19.33
CA VAL A 336 -5.08 1.83 -20.63
C VAL A 336 -4.66 3.28 -20.71
N SER A 337 -4.52 3.81 -21.92
CA SER A 337 -4.33 5.26 -22.13
C SER A 337 -5.54 6.06 -21.63
N SER A 338 -5.29 7.20 -21.00
CA SER A 338 -6.33 8.16 -20.57
C SER A 338 -6.86 9.06 -21.71
N GLU A 339 -6.40 8.87 -22.95
CA GLU A 339 -6.88 9.55 -24.17
C GLU A 339 -6.97 11.10 -24.10
N GLN A 340 -6.15 11.77 -23.28
CA GLN A 340 -5.84 13.19 -23.51
C GLN A 340 -4.76 13.41 -24.60
N GLN A 341 -4.34 12.35 -25.30
CA GLN A 341 -3.36 12.39 -26.41
C GLN A 341 -3.97 12.81 -27.75
N GLN A 342 -4.69 13.95 -27.78
CA GLN A 342 -4.73 14.78 -28.98
C GLN A 342 -4.03 16.10 -28.66
N PRO A 343 -2.98 16.51 -29.39
CA PRO A 343 -2.44 17.85 -29.24
C PRO A 343 -3.60 18.84 -29.41
N ARG A 344 -3.80 19.74 -28.44
CA ARG A 344 -4.86 20.78 -28.43
C ARG A 344 -4.98 21.60 -29.72
N ARG A 345 -4.00 21.51 -30.65
CA ARG A 345 -4.07 22.03 -32.01
C ARG A 345 -5.10 21.31 -32.89
N GLU A 346 -5.14 19.98 -32.92
CA GLU A 346 -6.02 19.23 -33.83
C GLU A 346 -7.50 19.28 -33.38
N ARG A 347 -7.76 19.36 -32.08
CA ARG A 347 -9.13 19.54 -31.54
C ARG A 347 -9.70 20.93 -31.87
N ARG A 348 -8.84 21.95 -32.00
CA ARG A 348 -9.22 23.29 -32.48
C ARG A 348 -9.37 23.33 -34.00
N GLU A 349 -8.56 22.58 -34.74
CA GLU A 349 -8.66 22.48 -36.20
C GLU A 349 -9.88 21.66 -36.63
N ARG A 350 -10.16 20.50 -36.03
CA ARG A 350 -11.40 19.74 -36.28
C ARG A 350 -12.65 20.55 -36.00
N ARG A 351 -12.72 21.27 -34.86
CA ARG A 351 -13.84 22.17 -34.55
C ARG A 351 -13.95 23.37 -35.50
N LYS A 352 -12.85 23.81 -36.12
CA LYS A 352 -12.87 24.84 -37.16
C LYS A 352 -13.33 24.26 -38.51
N ILE A 353 -12.87 23.07 -38.88
CA ILE A 353 -13.22 22.39 -40.12
C ILE A 353 -14.71 22.01 -40.12
N GLU A 354 -15.23 21.45 -39.02
CA GLU A 354 -16.66 21.12 -38.87
C GLU A 354 -17.56 22.37 -38.92
N LYS A 355 -17.11 23.52 -38.38
CA LYS A 355 -17.82 24.80 -38.51
C LYS A 355 -17.80 25.35 -39.94
N ILE A 356 -16.72 25.15 -40.69
CA ILE A 356 -16.58 25.60 -42.07
C ILE A 356 -17.42 24.73 -43.02
N GLU A 357 -17.49 23.42 -42.77
CA GLU A 357 -18.30 22.50 -43.58
C GLU A 357 -19.81 22.62 -43.29
N GLY A 358 -20.19 22.89 -42.03
CA GLY A 358 -21.59 23.17 -41.67
C GLY A 358 -22.12 24.49 -42.24
N SER A 359 -21.26 25.49 -42.47
CA SER A 359 -21.66 26.78 -43.04
C SER A 359 -21.74 26.80 -44.58
N LYS A 360 -21.31 25.73 -45.26
CA LYS A 360 -21.43 25.57 -46.72
C LYS A 360 -22.67 24.78 -47.17
N ARG A 361 -23.53 24.37 -46.23
CA ARG A 361 -24.79 23.63 -46.48
C ARG A 361 -26.04 24.43 -46.10
N LEU A 362 -25.95 25.76 -46.05
CA LEU A 362 -27.09 26.67 -45.92
C LEU A 362 -27.17 27.60 -47.12
#